data_AF-A0A1L9GBJ2-F1
#
_entry.id   AF-A0A1L9GBJ2-F1
#
_cell.length_a   1.000
_cell.length_b   1.000
_cell.length_c   1.000
_cell.angle_alpha   90.00
_cell.angle_beta   90.00
_cell.angle_gamma   90.00
#
_symmetry.space_group_name_H-M   'P 1'
#
loop_
_entity.id
_entity.type
_entity.pdbx_description
1 polymer ?
#
loop_
_entity_poly.entity_id
_entity_poly.type
_entity_poly.pdbx_seq_one_letter_code
_entity_poly.pdbx_strand_id
1 'polypeptide(L)'
;MERIELWIRKTVGNASDREIGKLANIGQSTLSRQRRDGTVTVETAVKIARAYQVSVVPALLALDVLTEFDLKAFSTSSGIMDASDEDLVAEILRRMKAGQADWAEKPISELDTRRKAKRGNNSPTAPPHVTEPDYDAILDGINAGTEPIAAQKATDPLEENYT
;
A
#
# COMPACT_ATOMS: atom_id res chain seq x y z
N MET A 1 -9.62 -15.27 22.37
CA MET A 1 -10.73 -14.78 21.51
C MET A 1 -10.08 -14.27 20.23
N GLU A 2 -10.51 -14.75 19.07
CA GLU A 2 -9.92 -14.33 17.79
C GLU A 2 -10.08 -12.83 17.56
N ARG A 3 -9.12 -12.21 16.84
CA ARG A 3 -9.11 -10.76 16.56
C ARG A 3 -10.41 -10.29 15.91
N ILE A 4 -10.97 -11.11 15.01
CA ILE A 4 -12.22 -10.81 14.32
C ILE A 4 -13.44 -10.80 15.25
N GLU A 5 -13.55 -11.75 16.19
CA GLU A 5 -14.66 -11.80 17.14
C GLU A 5 -14.62 -10.62 18.12
N LEU A 6 -13.41 -10.18 18.53
CA LEU A 6 -13.25 -8.96 19.32
C LEU A 6 -13.71 -7.72 18.55
N TRP A 7 -13.35 -7.62 17.26
CA TRP A 7 -13.79 -6.52 16.41
C TRP A 7 -15.32 -6.52 16.21
N ILE A 8 -15.93 -7.69 15.96
CA ILE A 8 -17.40 -7.82 15.83
C ILE A 8 -18.06 -7.29 17.10
N ARG A 9 -17.65 -7.77 18.28
CA ARG A 9 -18.23 -7.33 19.58
C ARG A 9 -18.11 -5.83 19.79
N LYS A 10 -16.95 -5.23 19.48
CA LYS A 10 -16.77 -3.77 19.60
C LYS A 10 -17.66 -2.98 18.64
N THR A 11 -17.91 -3.52 17.44
CA THR A 11 -18.69 -2.86 16.39
C THR A 11 -20.19 -2.96 16.66
N VAL A 12 -20.67 -4.14 17.05
CA VAL A 12 -22.12 -4.43 17.18
C VAL A 12 -22.64 -4.23 18.60
N GLY A 13 -21.75 -4.08 19.59
CA GLY A 13 -22.09 -3.98 21.01
C GLY A 13 -22.80 -5.24 21.51
N ASN A 14 -23.99 -5.04 22.08
CA ASN A 14 -24.83 -6.12 22.64
C ASN A 14 -25.87 -6.68 21.65
N ALA A 15 -25.79 -6.33 20.36
CA ALA A 15 -26.73 -6.82 19.36
C ALA A 15 -26.65 -8.36 19.23
N SER A 16 -27.82 -8.99 19.14
CA SER A 16 -27.94 -10.43 18.88
C SER A 16 -27.57 -10.77 17.44
N ASP A 17 -27.17 -12.03 17.17
CA ASP A 17 -26.90 -12.51 15.80
C ASP A 17 -28.07 -12.28 14.84
N ARG A 18 -29.30 -12.29 15.37
CA ARG A 18 -30.51 -12.01 14.59
C ARG A 18 -30.59 -10.54 14.16
N GLU A 19 -30.28 -9.63 15.07
CA GLU A 19 -30.28 -8.18 14.78
C GLU A 19 -29.15 -7.83 13.82
N ILE A 20 -27.94 -8.35 14.07
CA ILE A 20 -26.79 -8.17 13.19
C ILE A 20 -27.11 -8.72 11.80
N GLY A 21 -27.64 -9.95 11.72
CA GLY A 21 -28.00 -10.58 10.46
C GLY A 21 -29.06 -9.80 9.68
N LYS A 22 -30.10 -9.32 10.38
CA LYS A 22 -31.13 -8.47 9.76
C LYS A 22 -30.54 -7.17 9.20
N LEU A 23 -29.69 -6.49 9.96
CA LEU A 23 -29.12 -5.21 9.56
C LEU A 23 -28.10 -5.35 8.43
N ALA A 24 -27.25 -6.38 8.49
CA ALA A 24 -26.19 -6.65 7.53
C ALA A 24 -26.63 -7.49 6.31
N ASN A 25 -27.91 -7.88 6.24
CA ASN A 25 -28.45 -8.79 5.24
C ASN A 25 -27.66 -10.11 5.16
N ILE A 26 -27.47 -10.75 6.33
CA ILE A 26 -26.80 -12.03 6.53
C ILE A 26 -27.78 -12.97 7.25
N GLY A 27 -27.85 -14.22 6.80
CA GLY A 27 -28.63 -15.24 7.52
C GLY A 27 -28.13 -15.40 8.95
N GLN A 28 -29.02 -15.33 9.94
CA GLN A 28 -28.65 -15.46 11.36
C GLN A 28 -27.92 -16.77 11.66
N SER A 29 -28.34 -17.88 11.05
CA SER A 29 -27.69 -19.19 11.18
C SER A 29 -26.28 -19.20 10.60
N THR A 30 -26.07 -18.51 9.47
CA THR A 30 -24.76 -18.34 8.84
C THR A 30 -23.81 -17.56 9.74
N LEU A 31 -24.24 -16.40 10.24
CA LEU A 31 -23.42 -15.56 11.12
C LEU A 31 -23.06 -16.30 12.41
N SER A 32 -24.05 -16.94 13.05
CA SER A 32 -23.85 -17.69 14.28
C SER A 32 -22.86 -18.85 14.09
N ARG A 33 -22.97 -19.58 12.97
CA ARG A 33 -22.02 -20.64 12.61
C ARG A 33 -20.61 -20.09 12.40
N GLN A 34 -20.45 -19.04 11.61
CA GLN A 34 -19.13 -18.46 11.34
C GLN A 34 -18.44 -17.95 12.59
N ARG A 35 -19.17 -17.28 13.48
CA ARG A 35 -18.62 -16.78 14.76
C ARG A 35 -18.21 -17.91 15.69
N ARG A 36 -19.03 -18.97 15.78
CA ARG A 36 -18.73 -20.15 16.61
C ARG A 36 -17.53 -20.94 16.08
N ASP A 37 -17.41 -21.06 14.75
CA ASP A 37 -16.38 -21.87 14.10
C ASP A 37 -15.09 -21.09 13.80
N GLY A 38 -15.03 -19.78 14.08
CA GLY A 38 -13.88 -18.93 13.72
C GLY A 38 -13.70 -18.76 12.20
N THR A 39 -14.77 -18.89 11.43
CA THR A 39 -14.76 -18.91 9.95
C THR A 39 -15.44 -17.68 9.35
N VAL A 40 -15.38 -16.54 10.04
CA VAL A 40 -15.93 -15.27 9.55
C VAL A 40 -15.24 -14.89 8.24
N THR A 41 -16.03 -14.72 7.18
CA THR A 41 -15.51 -14.37 5.86
C THR A 41 -15.32 -12.87 5.70
N VAL A 42 -14.50 -12.48 4.72
CA VAL A 42 -14.36 -11.08 4.29
C VAL A 42 -15.70 -10.46 3.93
N GLU A 43 -16.53 -11.17 3.18
CA GLU A 43 -17.86 -10.69 2.80
C GLU A 43 -18.73 -10.37 4.02
N THR A 44 -18.72 -11.25 5.02
CA THR A 44 -19.49 -11.05 6.26
C THR A 44 -18.96 -9.85 7.05
N ALA A 45 -17.65 -9.74 7.20
CA ALA A 45 -17.02 -8.61 7.86
C ALA A 45 -17.33 -7.27 7.16
N VAL A 46 -17.27 -7.23 5.83
CA VAL A 46 -17.62 -6.06 5.02
C VAL A 46 -19.09 -5.70 5.20
N LYS A 47 -20.01 -6.67 5.10
CA LYS A 47 -21.44 -6.44 5.29
C LYS A 47 -21.74 -5.85 6.67
N ILE A 48 -21.15 -6.40 7.74
CA ILE A 48 -21.29 -5.86 9.10
C ILE A 48 -20.74 -4.43 9.18
N ALA A 49 -19.53 -4.18 8.69
CA ALA A 49 -18.92 -2.85 8.74
C ALA A 49 -19.79 -1.78 8.05
N ARG A 50 -20.33 -2.11 6.86
CA ARG A 50 -21.22 -1.21 6.12
C ARG A 50 -22.55 -0.99 6.83
N ALA A 51 -23.13 -2.05 7.39
CA ALA A 51 -24.40 -1.99 8.10
C ALA A 51 -24.34 -1.10 9.35
N TYR A 52 -23.20 -1.10 10.03
CA TYR A 52 -22.93 -0.26 11.20
C TYR A 52 -22.23 1.07 10.87
N GLN A 53 -22.05 1.38 9.58
CA GLN A 53 -21.43 2.62 9.09
C GLN A 53 -20.02 2.89 9.68
N VAL A 54 -19.25 1.83 9.89
CA VAL A 54 -17.86 1.92 10.36
C VAL A 54 -16.89 1.63 9.21
N SER A 55 -15.63 2.01 9.40
CA SER A 55 -14.56 1.64 8.46
C SER A 55 -14.42 0.12 8.39
N VAL A 56 -14.24 -0.40 7.17
CA VAL A 56 -14.02 -1.83 6.92
C VAL A 56 -12.58 -2.26 7.25
N VAL A 57 -11.65 -1.32 7.27
CA VAL A 57 -10.22 -1.56 7.43
C VAL A 57 -9.88 -2.37 8.69
N PRO A 58 -10.39 -2.03 9.89
CA PRO A 58 -10.10 -2.80 11.10
C PRO A 58 -10.58 -4.26 11.01
N ALA A 59 -11.66 -4.51 10.28
CA ALA A 59 -12.19 -5.87 10.06
C ALA A 59 -11.25 -6.69 9.18
N LEU A 60 -10.72 -6.08 8.11
CA LEU A 60 -9.79 -6.73 7.20
C LEU A 60 -8.41 -6.98 7.83
N LEU A 61 -7.95 -6.07 8.70
CA LEU A 61 -6.78 -6.31 9.55
C LEU A 61 -7.01 -7.48 10.51
N ALA A 62 -8.21 -7.61 11.07
CA ALA A 62 -8.55 -8.67 12.01
C ALA A 62 -8.69 -10.04 11.34
N LEU A 63 -8.91 -10.07 10.02
CA LEU A 63 -8.89 -11.26 9.16
C LEU A 63 -7.52 -11.52 8.51
N ASP A 64 -6.52 -10.71 8.80
CA ASP A 64 -5.18 -10.76 8.18
C ASP A 64 -5.19 -10.67 6.63
N VAL A 65 -6.26 -10.09 6.07
CA VAL A 65 -6.42 -9.80 4.63
C VAL A 65 -5.70 -8.51 4.27
N LEU A 66 -5.69 -7.55 5.20
CA LEU A 66 -4.82 -6.40 5.17
C LEU A 66 -3.77 -6.54 6.26
N THR A 67 -2.60 -5.99 5.99
CA THR A 67 -1.50 -5.83 6.94
C THR A 67 -1.29 -4.36 7.29
N GLU A 68 -0.56 -4.09 8.37
CA GLU A 68 -0.15 -2.72 8.69
C GLU A 68 0.75 -2.11 7.61
N PHE A 69 1.49 -2.94 6.87
CA PHE A 69 2.28 -2.50 5.73
C PHE A 69 1.39 -1.97 4.61
N ASP A 70 0.30 -2.67 4.28
CA ASP A 70 -0.66 -2.24 3.24
C ASP A 70 -1.26 -0.87 3.56
N LEU A 71 -1.59 -0.64 4.84
CA LEU A 71 -2.10 0.65 5.30
C LEU A 71 -1.04 1.75 5.21
N LYS A 72 0.19 1.46 5.60
CA LYS A 72 1.29 2.42 5.52
C LYS A 72 1.61 2.80 4.08
N ALA A 73 1.61 1.83 3.17
CA ALA A 73 1.81 2.07 1.74
C ALA A 73 0.71 2.97 1.17
N PHE A 74 -0.56 2.68 1.49
CA PHE A 74 -1.71 3.46 1.03
C PHE A 74 -1.79 4.88 1.63
N SER A 75 -1.38 5.06 2.89
CA SER A 75 -1.53 6.32 3.64
C SER A 75 -0.55 7.44 3.22
N THR A 76 0.32 7.24 2.23
CA THR A 76 1.49 8.12 2.00
C THR A 76 1.14 9.50 1.41
N SER A 77 -0.10 9.74 0.94
CA SER A 77 -0.46 11.05 0.34
C SER A 77 -1.88 11.52 0.63
N SER A 78 -2.90 10.66 0.52
CA SER A 78 -4.31 11.11 0.52
C SER A 78 -4.82 11.52 1.91
N GLY A 79 -4.43 10.79 2.97
CA GLY A 79 -4.98 10.99 4.31
C GLY A 79 -4.68 12.34 4.96
N ILE A 80 -3.64 13.06 4.52
CA ILE A 80 -3.31 14.40 5.03
C ILE A 80 -4.12 15.48 4.31
N MET A 81 -4.40 15.30 3.01
CA MET A 81 -5.14 16.30 2.23
C MET A 81 -6.64 16.29 2.53
N ASP A 82 -7.19 15.11 2.86
CA ASP A 82 -8.60 14.93 3.15
C ASP A 82 -8.94 15.12 4.65
N ALA A 83 -7.94 15.32 5.51
CA ALA A 83 -8.15 15.52 6.94
C ALA A 83 -8.72 16.92 7.22
N SER A 84 -9.64 17.02 8.16
CA SER A 84 -10.13 18.31 8.64
C SER A 84 -9.02 19.08 9.36
N ASP A 85 -9.12 20.41 9.37
CA ASP A 85 -8.18 21.26 10.12
C ASP A 85 -8.15 20.89 11.62
N GLU A 86 -9.30 20.52 12.19
CA GLU A 86 -9.42 20.07 13.59
C GLU A 86 -8.64 18.78 13.83
N ASP A 87 -8.75 17.79 12.94
CA ASP A 87 -8.02 16.53 13.04
C ASP A 87 -6.51 16.75 12.88
N LEU A 88 -6.11 17.62 11.95
CA LEU A 88 -4.71 17.99 11.74
C LEU A 88 -4.12 18.67 12.98
N VAL A 89 -4.83 19.63 13.57
CA VAL A 89 -4.41 20.31 14.81
C VAL A 89 -4.35 19.33 15.98
N ALA A 90 -5.36 18.46 16.13
CA ALA A 90 -5.38 17.44 17.18
C ALA A 90 -4.18 16.50 17.08
N GLU A 91 -3.84 16.03 15.88
CA GLU A 91 -2.69 15.16 15.66
C GLU A 91 -1.36 15.89 15.89
N ILE A 92 -1.24 17.15 15.47
CA ILE A 92 -0.06 17.98 15.77
C ILE A 92 0.12 18.12 17.28
N LEU A 93 -0.94 18.48 18.03
CA LEU A 93 -0.91 18.60 19.48
C LEU A 93 -0.54 17.28 20.16
N ARG A 94 -1.07 16.16 19.68
CA ARG A 94 -0.74 14.83 20.18
C ARG A 94 0.75 14.54 20.03
N ARG A 95 1.35 14.84 18.86
CA ARG A 95 2.79 14.66 18.62
C ARG A 95 3.66 15.57 19.47
N MET A 96 3.24 16.82 19.68
CA MET A 96 3.93 17.75 20.58
C MET A 96 3.94 17.21 22.02
N LYS A 97 2.77 16.79 22.53
CA LYS A 97 2.66 16.19 23.88
C LYS A 97 3.48 14.90 24.04
N ALA A 98 3.61 14.13 22.97
CA ALA A 98 4.41 12.91 22.93
C ALA A 98 5.92 13.16 22.78
N GLY A 99 6.37 14.42 22.69
CA GLY A 99 7.78 14.76 22.45
C GLY A 99 8.28 14.37 21.05
N GLN A 100 7.36 14.09 20.11
CA GLN A 100 7.67 13.68 18.73
C GLN A 100 7.80 14.87 17.78
N ALA A 101 7.67 16.10 18.28
CA ALA A 101 7.75 17.33 17.52
C ALA A 101 9.09 18.04 17.77
N ASP A 102 10.20 17.44 17.31
CA ASP A 102 11.56 18.02 17.32
C ASP A 102 11.64 19.38 16.61
N TRP A 103 10.66 19.65 15.75
CA TRP A 103 10.49 20.88 14.99
C TRP A 103 9.75 21.99 15.76
N ALA A 104 9.07 21.68 16.86
CA ALA A 104 8.16 22.63 17.53
C ALA A 104 8.88 23.85 18.14
N GLU A 105 10.15 23.69 18.51
CA GLU A 105 10.97 24.76 19.10
C GLU A 105 11.66 25.63 18.04
N LYS A 106 11.54 25.27 16.76
CA LYS A 106 12.23 25.94 15.66
C LYS A 106 11.33 26.97 14.98
N PRO A 107 11.88 28.08 14.48
CA PRO A 107 11.12 29.02 13.65
C PRO A 107 10.52 28.34 12.42
N ILE A 108 9.28 28.66 12.08
CA ILE A 108 8.58 28.08 10.91
C ILE A 108 9.37 28.30 9.61
N SER A 109 10.07 29.42 9.48
CA SER A 109 10.95 29.71 8.34
C SER A 109 12.09 28.69 8.19
N GLU A 110 12.69 28.24 9.30
CA GLU A 110 13.71 27.18 9.30
C GLU A 110 13.12 25.82 8.90
N LEU A 111 11.86 25.56 9.29
CA LEU A 111 11.17 24.33 8.92
C LEU A 111 10.86 24.26 7.42
N ASP A 112 10.47 25.39 6.82
CA ASP A 112 10.20 25.47 5.37
C ASP A 112 11.48 25.26 4.54
N THR A 113 12.60 25.86 4.95
CA THR A 113 13.90 25.66 4.27
C THR A 113 14.37 24.21 4.40
N ARG A 114 14.26 23.60 5.59
CA ARG A 114 14.57 22.16 5.82
C ARG A 114 13.71 21.25 4.96
N ARG A 115 12.40 21.53 4.85
CA ARG A 115 11.48 20.77 4.00
C ARG A 115 11.85 20.85 2.52
N LYS A 116 12.17 22.05 2.03
CA LYS A 116 12.62 22.28 0.65
C LYS A 116 13.92 21.54 0.33
N ALA A 117 14.91 21.61 1.22
CA ALA A 117 16.18 20.88 1.08
C ALA A 117 15.99 19.36 1.00
N LYS A 118 15.13 18.79 1.86
CA LYS A 118 14.83 17.34 1.84
C LYS A 118 14.14 16.89 0.55
N ARG A 119 13.27 17.72 -0.04
CA ARG A 119 12.64 17.42 -1.33
C ARG A 119 13.63 17.44 -2.48
N GLY A 120 14.60 18.36 -2.47
CA GLY A 120 15.68 18.42 -3.47
C GLY A 120 16.54 17.16 -3.50
N ASN A 121 16.81 16.56 -2.33
CA ASN A 121 17.61 15.34 -2.22
C ASN A 121 16.84 14.06 -2.59
N ASN A 122 15.51 14.12 -2.70
CA ASN A 122 14.65 12.99 -3.03
C ASN A 122 14.18 13.00 -4.50
N SER A 123 14.59 13.98 -5.30
CA SER A 123 14.49 13.85 -6.75
C SER A 123 15.27 12.61 -7.16
N PRO A 124 14.69 11.69 -7.97
CA PRO A 124 15.47 10.59 -8.53
C PRO A 124 16.70 11.21 -9.18
N THR A 125 17.90 10.78 -8.77
CA THR A 125 19.10 11.04 -9.56
C THR A 125 18.71 10.70 -10.99
N ALA A 126 18.77 11.69 -11.89
CA ALA A 126 18.53 11.43 -13.31
C ALA A 126 19.35 10.17 -13.63
N PRO A 127 18.76 9.12 -14.23
CA PRO A 127 19.52 7.94 -14.58
C PRO A 127 20.80 8.41 -15.27
N PRO A 128 21.97 7.84 -14.94
CA PRO A 128 23.24 8.31 -15.47
C PRO A 128 23.05 8.53 -16.96
N HIS A 129 23.38 9.73 -17.44
CA HIS A 129 23.24 10.04 -18.85
C HIS A 129 23.95 8.92 -19.60
N VAL A 130 23.18 8.05 -20.23
CA VAL A 130 23.72 7.08 -21.16
C VAL A 130 24.17 7.95 -22.30
N THR A 131 25.46 8.25 -22.34
CA THR A 131 26.06 8.86 -23.52
C THR A 131 25.74 7.91 -24.65
N GLU A 132 24.99 8.36 -25.65
CA GLU A 132 24.73 7.54 -26.82
C GLU A 132 26.10 7.14 -27.40
N PRO A 133 26.35 5.84 -27.65
CA PRO A 133 27.57 5.42 -28.31
C PRO A 133 27.70 6.14 -29.65
N ASP A 134 28.91 6.54 -30.01
CA ASP A 134 29.18 7.07 -31.34
C ASP A 134 29.04 5.93 -32.36
N TYR A 135 27.85 5.82 -32.94
CA TYR A 135 27.50 4.77 -33.88
C TYR A 135 28.36 4.84 -35.15
N ASP A 136 28.83 6.02 -35.54
CA ASP A 136 29.67 6.21 -36.72
C ASP A 136 31.08 5.65 -36.45
N ALA A 137 31.66 5.95 -35.28
CA ALA A 137 32.95 5.38 -34.87
C ALA A 137 32.92 3.85 -34.76
N ILE A 138 31.80 3.29 -34.28
CA ILE A 138 31.60 1.83 -34.21
C ILE A 138 31.51 1.25 -35.64
N LEU A 139 30.79 1.91 -36.55
CA LEU A 139 30.65 1.47 -37.93
C LEU A 139 32.00 1.50 -38.67
N ASP A 140 32.78 2.56 -38.47
CA ASP A 140 34.12 2.71 -39.02
C ASP A 140 35.06 1.63 -38.48
N GLY A 141 34.97 1.31 -37.18
CA GLY A 141 35.74 0.24 -36.56
C GLY A 141 35.39 -1.16 -37.10
N ILE A 142 34.13 -1.42 -37.44
CA ILE A 142 33.68 -2.66 -38.09
C ILE A 142 34.22 -2.71 -39.53
N ASN A 143 34.11 -1.61 -40.28
CA ASN A 143 34.60 -1.52 -41.65
C ASN A 143 36.12 -1.62 -41.74
N ALA A 144 36.84 -1.12 -40.73
CA ALA A 144 38.29 -1.21 -40.60
C ALA A 144 38.78 -2.55 -40.01
N GLY A 145 37.87 -3.43 -39.58
CA GLY A 145 38.18 -4.76 -39.02
C GLY A 145 38.80 -4.73 -37.62
N THR A 146 38.73 -3.60 -36.92
CA THR A 146 39.23 -3.40 -35.55
C THR A 146 38.20 -3.78 -34.48
N GLU A 147 36.91 -3.74 -34.80
CA GLU A 147 35.82 -4.17 -33.91
C GLU A 147 35.40 -5.62 -34.20
N PRO A 148 35.26 -6.50 -33.20
CA PRO A 148 34.85 -7.89 -33.41
C PRO A 148 33.36 -7.97 -33.77
N ILE A 149 33.07 -8.41 -35.00
CA ILE A 149 31.69 -8.72 -35.41
C ILE A 149 31.29 -10.03 -34.72
N ALA A 150 30.33 -9.98 -33.81
CA ALA A 150 29.72 -11.18 -33.24
C ALA A 150 28.94 -11.91 -34.35
N ALA A 151 29.64 -12.76 -35.13
CA ALA A 151 29.01 -13.67 -36.05
C ALA A 151 28.07 -14.58 -35.26
N GLN A 152 26.76 -14.47 -35.48
CA GLN A 152 25.81 -15.50 -35.08
C GLN A 152 26.31 -16.79 -35.73
N LYS A 153 26.77 -17.75 -34.92
CA LYS A 153 27.03 -19.11 -35.41
C LYS A 153 25.74 -19.58 -36.09
N ALA A 154 25.86 -20.11 -37.31
CA ALA A 154 24.73 -20.67 -38.03
C ALA A 154 23.98 -21.64 -37.11
N THR A 155 22.70 -21.36 -36.87
CA THR A 155 21.81 -22.29 -36.17
C THR A 155 21.59 -23.50 -37.06
N ASP A 156 21.77 -24.70 -36.50
CA ASP A 156 21.52 -25.95 -37.22
C ASP A 156 20.08 -25.97 -37.78
N PRO A 157 19.86 -26.49 -38.99
CA PRO A 157 18.53 -26.56 -39.58
C PRO A 157 17.62 -27.47 -38.73
N LEU A 158 16.39 -27.02 -38.50
CA LEU A 158 15.37 -27.76 -37.76
C LEU A 158 14.96 -29.01 -38.54
N GLU A 159 15.13 -30.20 -37.96
CA GLU A 159 14.56 -31.43 -38.51
C GLU A 159 13.06 -31.50 -38.17
N GLU A 160 12.21 -31.38 -39.20
CA GLU A 160 10.76 -31.54 -39.10
C GLU A 160 10.40 -33.02 -38.94
N ASN A 161 10.23 -33.48 -37.70
CA ASN A 161 9.63 -34.78 -37.40
C ASN A 161 8.10 -34.66 -37.41
N TYR A 162 7.46 -35.03 -38.53
CA TYR A 162 6.01 -35.25 -38.56
C TYR A 162 5.70 -36.65 -38.03
N THR A 163 4.80 -36.75 -37.04
CA THR A 163 4.09 -37.99 -36.65
C THR A 163 2.61 -37.71 -36.67
#